data_AF-A0A1E5IN89-F1
#
_entry.id   AF-A0A1E5IN89-F1
#
_cell.length_a   1.000
_cell.length_b   1.000
_cell.length_c   1.000
_cell.angle_alpha   90.00
_cell.angle_beta   90.00
_cell.angle_gamma   90.00
#
_symmetry.space_group_name_H-M   'P 1'
#
loop_
_entity.id
_entity.type
_entity.pdbx_description
1 polymer ?
#
loop_
_entity_poly.entity_id
_entity_poly.type
_entity_poly.pdbx_seq_one_letter_code
_entity_poly.pdbx_strand_id
1 'polypeptide(L)'
;MSLLKQWGLFFKVIPSGVDEKTNLIKPSHIVKELAYRKGCHIAQRYPDALILSADTVVVLNGKIIGKPKSKKESEKIIRELNGSRHKVYTGVAVIQKGKRSIFYDIACIKMRKLPENMLSKIFGKHMDKAGAYAVQDIDDNFVEKIYGSYYTAIGLPYKKLATELKKFKIRLKSEHPHEL
;
A
#
# COMPACT_ATOMS: atom_id res chain seq x y z
N MET A 1 -2.29 -5.20 -14.91
CA MET A 1 -3.66 -4.62 -14.96
C MET A 1 -4.01 -4.13 -13.55
N SER A 2 -4.47 -2.88 -13.38
CA SER A 2 -4.74 -2.31 -12.04
C SER A 2 -5.95 -2.97 -11.38
N LEU A 3 -5.87 -3.26 -10.07
CA LEU A 3 -6.92 -3.92 -9.27
C LEU A 3 -8.33 -3.34 -9.51
N LEU A 4 -8.46 -2.01 -9.54
CA LEU A 4 -9.75 -1.34 -9.72
C LEU A 4 -10.41 -1.61 -11.09
N LYS A 5 -9.62 -1.91 -12.13
CA LYS A 5 -10.16 -2.28 -13.45
C LYS A 5 -10.82 -3.66 -13.41
N GLN A 6 -10.39 -4.55 -12.52
CA GLN A 6 -11.02 -5.87 -12.34
C GLN A 6 -12.47 -5.73 -11.85
N TRP A 7 -12.78 -4.67 -11.10
CA TRP A 7 -14.17 -4.32 -10.74
C TRP A 7 -14.97 -3.65 -11.86
N GLY A 8 -14.39 -3.46 -13.04
CA GLY A 8 -15.02 -2.76 -14.15
C GLY A 8 -15.17 -1.25 -13.94
N LEU A 9 -14.39 -0.67 -13.03
CA LEU A 9 -14.42 0.76 -12.76
C LEU A 9 -13.60 1.54 -13.80
N PHE A 10 -14.18 2.63 -14.28
CA PHE A 10 -13.47 3.65 -15.05
C PHE A 10 -12.99 4.73 -14.09
N PHE A 11 -11.70 5.05 -14.13
CA PHE A 11 -11.10 6.04 -13.24
C PHE A 11 -9.90 6.73 -13.89
N LYS A 12 -9.56 7.90 -13.36
CA LYS A 12 -8.35 8.64 -13.67
C LYS A 12 -7.41 8.58 -12.47
N VAL A 13 -6.13 8.32 -12.71
CA VAL A 13 -5.09 8.42 -11.66
C VAL A 13 -4.56 9.83 -11.64
N ILE A 14 -4.56 10.45 -10.46
CA ILE A 14 -4.12 11.83 -10.27
C ILE A 14 -3.15 11.85 -9.08
N PRO A 15 -1.87 12.25 -9.28
CA PRO A 15 -0.94 12.46 -8.18
C PRO A 15 -1.47 13.57 -7.25
N SER A 16 -1.47 13.31 -5.94
CA SER A 16 -1.95 14.31 -4.96
C SER A 16 -0.94 15.42 -4.71
N GLY A 17 0.37 15.14 -4.74
CA GLY A 17 1.43 16.12 -4.45
C GLY A 17 1.45 16.62 -3.00
N VAL A 18 0.74 15.97 -2.08
CA VAL A 18 0.64 16.38 -0.66
C VAL A 18 1.88 15.94 0.12
N ASP A 19 2.37 16.78 1.02
CA ASP A 19 3.45 16.44 1.96
C ASP A 19 3.07 15.25 2.86
N GLU A 20 3.91 14.22 2.88
CA GLU A 20 3.67 12.97 3.63
C GLU A 20 4.19 13.03 5.08
N LYS A 21 4.69 14.19 5.54
CA LYS A 21 5.10 14.38 6.95
C LYS A 21 3.91 14.32 7.90
N THR A 22 4.10 13.68 9.04
CA THR A 22 3.13 13.60 10.14
C THR A 22 3.83 13.42 11.48
N ASN A 23 3.25 13.96 12.54
CA ASN A 23 3.72 13.79 13.92
C ASN A 23 3.06 12.57 14.62
N LEU A 24 2.17 11.86 13.90
CA LEU A 24 1.52 10.67 14.42
C LEU A 24 2.54 9.54 14.57
N ILE A 25 2.39 8.75 15.64
CA ILE A 25 3.31 7.64 15.96
C ILE A 25 2.71 6.28 15.57
N LYS A 26 1.39 6.10 15.79
CA LYS A 26 0.73 4.82 15.52
C LYS A 26 0.62 4.60 14.00
N PRO A 27 1.18 3.50 13.42
CA PRO A 27 1.16 3.25 11.98
C PRO A 27 -0.23 3.27 11.35
N SER A 28 -1.23 2.71 12.05
CA SER A 28 -2.62 2.72 11.60
C SER A 28 -3.23 4.12 11.55
N HIS A 29 -2.79 5.05 12.40
CA HIS A 29 -3.23 6.45 12.35
C HIS A 29 -2.54 7.19 11.22
N ILE A 30 -1.23 6.97 11.04
CA ILE A 30 -0.43 7.55 9.96
C ILE A 30 -1.06 7.25 8.60
N VAL A 31 -1.28 5.97 8.27
CA VAL A 31 -1.77 5.60 6.93
C VAL A 31 -3.20 6.09 6.68
N LYS A 32 -4.05 6.13 7.71
CA LYS A 32 -5.41 6.69 7.60
C LYS A 32 -5.36 8.19 7.32
N GLU A 33 -4.52 8.91 8.07
CA GLU A 33 -4.39 10.35 7.94
C GLU A 33 -3.79 10.74 6.58
N LEU A 34 -2.71 10.08 6.16
CA LEU A 34 -2.07 10.34 4.88
C LEU A 34 -2.99 10.00 3.71
N ALA A 35 -3.71 8.87 3.75
CA ALA A 35 -4.71 8.55 2.75
C ALA A 35 -5.80 9.63 2.68
N TYR A 36 -6.34 10.03 3.83
CA TYR A 36 -7.37 11.06 3.90
C TYR A 36 -6.90 12.41 3.35
N ARG A 37 -5.70 12.88 3.74
CA ARG A 37 -5.11 14.13 3.25
C ARG A 37 -4.94 14.12 1.73
N LYS A 38 -4.43 13.02 1.17
CA LYS A 38 -4.31 12.82 -0.28
C LYS A 38 -5.67 12.92 -0.97
N GLY A 39 -6.68 12.24 -0.45
CA GLY A 39 -8.04 12.27 -0.97
C GLY A 39 -8.68 13.66 -0.90
N CYS A 40 -8.59 14.35 0.23
CA CYS A 40 -9.15 15.68 0.41
C CYS A 40 -8.58 16.71 -0.57
N HIS A 41 -7.27 16.68 -0.78
CA HIS A 41 -6.62 17.59 -1.73
C HIS A 41 -7.16 17.41 -3.16
N ILE A 42 -7.39 16.17 -3.59
CA ILE A 42 -8.00 15.90 -4.90
C ILE A 42 -9.49 16.23 -4.92
N ALA A 43 -10.23 15.95 -3.84
CA ALA A 43 -11.66 16.22 -3.75
C ALA A 43 -12.00 17.71 -3.92
N GLN A 44 -11.13 18.62 -3.49
CA GLN A 44 -11.28 20.06 -3.72
C GLN A 44 -11.28 20.43 -5.21
N ARG A 45 -10.53 19.68 -6.03
CA ARG A 45 -10.41 19.92 -7.48
C ARG A 45 -11.49 19.20 -8.29
N TYR A 46 -12.13 18.18 -7.71
CA TYR A 46 -13.14 17.34 -8.36
C TYR A 46 -14.32 17.08 -7.39
N PRO A 47 -15.11 18.11 -7.07
CA PRO A 47 -16.12 18.04 -6.00
C PRO A 47 -17.24 17.01 -6.25
N ASP A 48 -17.52 16.68 -7.52
CA ASP A 48 -18.54 15.70 -7.90
C ASP A 48 -18.02 14.27 -8.03
N ALA A 49 -16.69 14.08 -8.08
CA ALA A 49 -16.10 12.77 -8.24
C ALA A 49 -16.08 11.97 -6.93
N LEU A 50 -16.09 10.64 -7.04
CA LEU A 50 -15.67 9.77 -5.95
C LEU A 50 -14.16 9.66 -5.98
N ILE A 51 -13.52 10.10 -4.90
CA ILE A 51 -12.08 10.06 -4.74
C ILE A 51 -11.70 8.83 -3.92
N LEU A 52 -10.80 8.03 -4.47
CA LEU A 52 -10.14 6.94 -3.77
C LEU A 52 -8.67 7.28 -3.60
N SER A 53 -8.16 7.13 -2.40
CA SER A 53 -6.76 7.40 -2.06
C SER A 53 -6.26 6.39 -1.04
N ALA A 54 -4.98 6.06 -1.11
CA ALA A 54 -4.36 5.10 -0.22
C ALA A 54 -2.95 5.54 0.19
N ASP A 55 -2.51 5.00 1.32
CA ASP A 55 -1.15 5.17 1.84
C ASP A 55 -0.67 3.87 2.48
N THR A 56 0.61 3.56 2.34
CA THR A 56 1.19 2.29 2.81
C THR A 56 2.51 2.53 3.49
N VAL A 57 2.68 1.93 4.68
CA VAL A 57 3.96 1.92 5.41
C VAL A 57 4.37 0.51 5.79
N VAL A 58 5.67 0.27 5.78
CA VAL A 58 6.29 -0.96 6.28
C VAL A 58 6.77 -0.72 7.70
N VAL A 59 6.57 -1.68 8.60
CA VAL A 59 6.98 -1.59 10.01
C VAL A 59 7.76 -2.83 10.41
N LEU A 60 9.05 -2.66 10.72
CA LEU A 60 9.94 -3.68 11.25
C LEU A 60 10.35 -3.29 12.66
N ASN A 61 10.16 -4.18 13.65
CA ASN A 61 10.57 -3.96 15.04
C ASN A 61 10.13 -2.59 15.62
N GLY A 62 8.91 -2.16 15.30
CA GLY A 62 8.33 -0.89 15.74
C GLY A 62 8.79 0.35 14.96
N LYS A 63 9.73 0.21 14.03
CA LYS A 63 10.24 1.30 13.19
C LYS A 63 9.55 1.31 11.83
N ILE A 64 9.15 2.50 11.38
CA ILE A 64 8.59 2.69 10.03
C ILE A 64 9.75 2.73 9.03
N ILE A 65 9.63 1.89 8.00
CA ILE A 65 10.55 1.85 6.86
C ILE A 65 9.83 2.47 5.67
N GLY A 66 10.35 3.62 5.23
CA GLY A 66 9.86 4.34 4.07
C GLY A 66 10.44 3.83 2.76
N LYS A 67 10.30 4.64 1.71
CA LYS A 67 10.98 4.43 0.43
C LYS A 67 12.47 4.74 0.60
N PRO A 68 13.38 3.92 0.04
CA PRO A 68 14.82 4.24 0.07
C PRO A 68 15.09 5.52 -0.74
N LYS A 69 15.96 6.39 -0.22
CA LYS A 69 16.41 7.62 -0.90
C LYS A 69 17.65 7.40 -1.75
N SER A 70 18.32 6.26 -1.58
CA SER A 70 19.50 5.89 -2.35
C SER A 70 19.62 4.36 -2.46
N LYS A 71 20.41 3.89 -3.42
CA LYS A 71 20.75 2.46 -3.53
C LYS A 71 21.31 1.93 -2.21
N LYS A 72 22.25 2.64 -1.58
CA LYS A 72 22.84 2.26 -0.28
C LYS A 72 21.79 2.09 0.82
N GLU A 73 20.78 2.95 0.85
CA GLU A 73 19.66 2.82 1.79
C GLU A 73 18.79 1.60 1.46
N SER A 74 18.54 1.34 0.17
CA SER A 74 17.86 0.10 -0.26
C SER A 74 18.62 -1.14 0.20
N GLU A 75 19.95 -1.18 0.06
CA GLU A 75 20.76 -2.30 0.53
C GLU A 75 20.58 -2.55 2.04
N LYS A 76 20.65 -1.48 2.84
CA LYS A 76 20.45 -1.55 4.28
C LYS A 76 19.07 -2.12 4.62
N ILE A 77 18.02 -1.58 3.98
CA ILE A 77 16.65 -2.03 4.21
C ILE A 77 16.50 -3.51 3.84
N ILE A 78 16.98 -3.93 2.66
CA ILE A 78 16.88 -5.32 2.22
C ILE A 78 17.61 -6.27 3.17
N ARG A 79 18.81 -5.89 3.66
CA ARG A 79 19.54 -6.69 4.65
C ARG A 79 18.80 -6.77 6.00
N GLU A 80 18.19 -5.67 6.46
CA GLU A 80 17.37 -5.66 7.69
C GLU A 80 16.12 -6.54 7.56
N LEU A 81 15.52 -6.58 6.38
CA LEU A 81 14.34 -7.40 6.10
C LEU A 81 14.67 -8.89 5.92
N ASN A 82 15.91 -9.24 5.57
CA ASN A 82 16.31 -10.60 5.23
C ASN A 82 16.06 -11.59 6.40
N GLY A 83 15.24 -12.61 6.17
CA GLY A 83 14.84 -13.59 7.20
C GLY A 83 13.95 -13.03 8.32
N SER A 84 13.47 -11.78 8.20
CA SER A 84 12.67 -11.12 9.22
C SER A 84 11.16 -11.35 9.04
N ARG A 85 10.40 -10.86 10.02
CA ARG A 85 8.96 -10.64 9.89
C ARG A 85 8.63 -9.17 10.11
N HIS A 86 7.85 -8.59 9.23
CA HIS A 86 7.42 -7.20 9.33
C HIS A 86 5.94 -7.05 9.00
N LYS A 87 5.39 -5.88 9.32
CA LYS A 87 3.99 -5.55 9.06
C LYS A 87 3.88 -4.52 7.96
N VAL A 88 2.93 -4.69 7.06
CA VAL A 88 2.53 -3.71 6.05
C VAL A 88 1.17 -3.16 6.45
N TYR A 89 1.12 -1.86 6.73
CA TYR A 89 -0.12 -1.15 7.02
C TYR A 89 -0.54 -0.41 5.77
N THR A 90 -1.80 -0.58 5.35
CA THR A 90 -2.35 0.19 4.25
C THR A 90 -3.63 0.88 4.69
N GLY A 91 -3.64 2.21 4.61
CA GLY A 91 -4.79 3.07 4.85
C GLY A 91 -5.46 3.47 3.54
N VAL A 92 -6.77 3.61 3.57
CA VAL A 92 -7.57 4.00 2.42
C VAL A 92 -8.62 5.03 2.85
N ALA A 93 -8.82 6.05 2.01
CA ALA A 93 -9.90 6.99 2.13
C ALA A 93 -10.74 7.01 0.85
N VAL A 94 -12.06 6.91 1.03
CA VAL A 94 -13.09 7.09 0.01
C VAL A 94 -13.87 8.36 0.35
N ILE A 95 -13.92 9.32 -0.58
CA ILE A 95 -14.51 10.65 -0.35
C ILE A 95 -15.42 11.01 -1.53
N GLN A 96 -16.64 11.46 -1.25
CA GLN A 96 -17.56 11.96 -2.26
C GLN A 96 -18.55 12.94 -1.61
N LYS A 97 -18.64 14.18 -2.12
CA LYS A 97 -19.65 15.18 -1.68
C LYS A 97 -19.79 15.30 -0.15
N GLY A 98 -18.66 15.43 0.55
CA GLY A 98 -18.62 15.53 2.02
C GLY A 98 -18.78 14.21 2.79
N LYS A 99 -19.26 13.13 2.15
CA LYS A 99 -19.24 11.79 2.73
C LYS A 99 -17.84 11.20 2.67
N ARG A 100 -17.39 10.60 3.77
CA ARG A 100 -16.09 9.93 3.86
C ARG A 100 -16.16 8.56 4.53
N SER A 101 -15.34 7.64 4.04
CA SER A 101 -14.97 6.41 4.75
C SER A 101 -13.45 6.32 4.78
N ILE A 102 -12.89 6.13 5.98
CA ILE A 102 -11.44 6.04 6.20
C ILE A 102 -11.18 4.78 7.01
N PHE A 103 -10.36 3.88 6.48
CA PHE A 103 -10.07 2.60 7.10
C PHE A 103 -8.63 2.19 6.82
N TYR A 104 -8.20 1.12 7.47
CA TYR A 104 -6.91 0.49 7.21
C TYR A 104 -7.04 -1.03 7.29
N ASP A 105 -6.02 -1.70 6.79
CA ASP A 105 -5.79 -3.13 6.97
C ASP A 105 -4.30 -3.40 7.21
N ILE A 106 -3.97 -4.60 7.72
CA ILE A 106 -2.60 -5.01 8.02
C ILE A 106 -2.33 -6.39 7.41
N ALA A 107 -1.15 -6.53 6.79
CA ALA A 107 -0.58 -7.83 6.45
C ALA A 107 0.76 -8.02 7.19
N CYS A 108 1.05 -9.25 7.63
CA CYS A 108 2.36 -9.63 8.16
C CYS A 108 3.10 -10.43 7.09
N ILE A 109 4.35 -10.06 6.82
CA ILE A 109 5.17 -10.64 5.76
C ILE A 109 6.33 -11.37 6.42
N LYS A 110 6.50 -12.64 6.08
CA LYS A 110 7.70 -13.41 6.42
C LYS A 110 8.63 -13.40 5.22
N MET A 111 9.84 -12.92 5.43
CA MET A 111 10.87 -12.90 4.40
C MET A 111 11.68 -14.18 4.45
N ARG A 112 12.11 -14.64 3.28
CA ARG A 112 13.11 -15.70 3.19
C ARG A 112 14.44 -15.16 3.70
N LYS A 113 15.29 -16.07 4.18
CA LYS A 113 16.69 -15.78 4.45
C LYS A 113 17.50 -16.13 3.20
N LEU A 114 17.83 -15.12 2.40
CA LEU A 114 18.60 -15.27 1.18
C LEU A 114 20.10 -14.98 1.44
N PRO A 115 21.01 -15.62 0.69
CA PRO A 115 22.42 -15.28 0.68
C PRO A 115 22.66 -13.93 -0.02
N GLU A 116 23.80 -13.29 0.29
CA GLU A 116 24.11 -11.93 -0.15
C GLU A 116 24.11 -11.77 -1.69
N ASN A 117 24.57 -12.78 -2.43
CA ASN A 117 24.57 -12.79 -3.90
C ASN A 117 23.16 -12.77 -4.52
N MET A 118 22.14 -13.20 -3.77
CA MET A 118 20.75 -13.07 -4.19
C MET A 118 20.17 -11.72 -3.76
N LEU A 119 20.48 -11.25 -2.54
CA LEU A 119 20.06 -9.93 -2.07
C LEU A 119 20.58 -8.81 -2.98
N SER A 120 21.81 -8.95 -3.50
CA SER A 120 22.44 -7.95 -4.36
C SER A 120 21.69 -7.67 -5.65
N LYS A 121 20.88 -8.63 -6.13
CA LYS A 121 20.01 -8.48 -7.29
C LYS A 121 18.79 -7.59 -7.02
N ILE A 122 18.40 -7.47 -5.75
CA ILE A 122 17.23 -6.69 -5.29
C ILE A 122 17.64 -5.25 -4.94
N PHE A 123 18.91 -5.02 -4.60
CA PHE A 123 19.43 -3.72 -4.19
C PHE A 123 19.19 -2.62 -5.24
N GLY A 124 18.40 -1.62 -4.88
CA GLY A 124 18.03 -0.52 -5.76
C GLY A 124 16.98 -0.83 -6.81
N LYS A 125 16.40 -2.05 -6.83
CA LYS A 125 15.36 -2.44 -7.79
C LYS A 125 14.04 -1.73 -7.54
N HIS A 126 13.65 -1.57 -6.28
CA HIS A 126 12.34 -1.06 -5.86
C HIS A 126 12.41 0.28 -5.12
N MET A 127 12.97 1.29 -5.78
CA MET A 127 13.21 2.61 -5.18
C MET A 127 11.92 3.38 -4.83
N ASP A 128 10.81 3.08 -5.49
CA ASP A 128 9.51 3.71 -5.28
C ASP A 128 8.65 3.01 -4.22
N LYS A 129 9.12 1.90 -3.64
CA LYS A 129 8.37 1.07 -2.68
C LYS A 129 8.85 1.27 -1.25
N ALA A 130 7.90 1.42 -0.33
CA ALA A 130 8.20 1.36 1.10
C ALA A 130 8.78 -0.03 1.45
N GLY A 131 9.89 -0.08 2.18
CA GLY A 131 10.59 -1.33 2.46
C GLY A 131 11.51 -1.80 1.33
N ALA A 132 11.65 -1.07 0.22
CA ALA A 132 12.58 -1.36 -0.87
C ALA A 132 12.40 -2.73 -1.56
N TYR A 133 11.22 -3.36 -1.44
CA TYR A 133 10.87 -4.62 -2.13
C TYR A 133 9.42 -4.57 -2.64
N ALA A 134 9.06 -5.47 -3.56
CA ALA A 134 7.69 -5.63 -4.04
C ALA A 134 7.22 -7.08 -3.89
N VAL A 135 6.10 -7.28 -3.20
CA VAL A 135 5.46 -8.62 -3.03
C VAL A 135 5.01 -9.21 -4.37
N GLN A 136 4.80 -8.38 -5.39
CA GLN A 136 4.39 -8.79 -6.74
C GLN A 136 5.55 -9.28 -7.61
N ASP A 137 6.78 -9.00 -7.19
CA ASP A 137 7.98 -9.35 -7.93
C ASP A 137 8.44 -10.75 -7.52
N ILE A 138 7.95 -11.74 -8.25
CA ILE A 138 8.19 -13.16 -7.96
C ILE A 138 9.66 -13.53 -8.24
N ASP A 139 10.32 -12.84 -9.16
CA ASP A 139 11.71 -13.09 -9.55
C ASP A 139 12.69 -12.78 -8.41
N ASP A 140 12.34 -11.86 -7.50
CA ASP A 140 13.14 -11.59 -6.32
C ASP A 140 13.16 -12.80 -5.35
N ASN A 141 12.14 -13.66 -5.40
CA ASN A 141 11.95 -14.80 -4.50
C ASN A 141 12.27 -14.44 -3.05
N PHE A 142 11.85 -13.26 -2.58
CA PHE A 142 12.26 -12.72 -1.28
C PHE A 142 11.18 -12.89 -0.20
N VAL A 143 9.92 -12.90 -0.62
CA VAL A 143 8.78 -13.17 0.26
C VAL A 143 8.59 -14.68 0.42
N GLU A 144 8.58 -15.16 1.67
CA GLU A 144 8.29 -16.56 1.97
C GLU A 144 6.79 -16.78 2.13
N LYS A 145 6.14 -15.94 2.93
CA LYS A 145 4.72 -16.10 3.28
C LYS A 145 4.09 -14.76 3.66
N ILE A 146 2.81 -14.64 3.33
CA ILE A 146 1.96 -13.51 3.71
C ILE A 146 0.88 -14.03 4.65
N TYR A 147 0.70 -13.34 5.77
CA TYR A 147 -0.38 -13.56 6.72
C TYR A 147 -1.30 -12.34 6.66
N GLY A 148 -2.56 -12.56 6.30
CA GLY A 148 -3.51 -11.51 5.97
C GLY A 148 -3.67 -11.34 4.45
N SER A 149 -4.06 -10.14 4.02
CA SER A 149 -4.41 -9.87 2.63
C SER A 149 -3.17 -9.56 1.76
N TYR A 150 -2.97 -10.34 0.70
CA TYR A 150 -2.01 -10.03 -0.37
C TYR A 150 -2.23 -8.62 -0.94
N TYR A 151 -3.50 -8.28 -1.21
CA TYR A 151 -3.87 -6.97 -1.74
C TYR A 151 -3.50 -5.81 -0.81
N THR A 152 -3.60 -6.04 0.50
CA THR A 152 -3.14 -5.08 1.52
C THR A 152 -1.64 -4.89 1.45
N ALA A 153 -0.87 -5.97 1.26
CA ALA A 153 0.59 -5.91 1.14
C ALA A 153 1.06 -5.17 -0.12
N ILE A 154 0.28 -5.19 -1.20
CA ILE A 154 0.57 -4.46 -2.45
C ILE A 154 -0.05 -3.05 -2.49
N GLY A 155 -0.71 -2.62 -1.41
CA GLY A 155 -1.15 -1.23 -1.22
C GLY A 155 -2.65 -0.94 -1.42
N LEU A 156 -3.51 -1.97 -1.47
CA LEU A 156 -4.97 -1.76 -1.54
C LEU A 156 -5.76 -2.90 -0.87
N PRO A 157 -6.41 -2.71 0.30
CA PRO A 157 -7.19 -3.74 0.97
C PRO A 157 -8.48 -4.10 0.20
N TYR A 158 -8.35 -4.88 -0.87
CA TYR A 158 -9.35 -5.08 -1.93
C TYR A 158 -10.73 -5.48 -1.42
N LYS A 159 -10.83 -6.56 -0.62
CA LYS A 159 -12.12 -7.04 -0.08
C LYS A 159 -12.78 -5.98 0.82
N LYS A 160 -12.01 -5.32 1.68
CA LYS A 160 -12.51 -4.28 2.58
C LYS A 160 -12.98 -3.05 1.79
N LEU A 161 -12.22 -2.65 0.78
CA LEU A 161 -12.59 -1.55 -0.11
C LEU A 161 -13.89 -1.85 -0.88
N ALA A 162 -14.10 -3.08 -1.36
CA ALA A 162 -15.37 -3.46 -2.02
C ALA A 162 -16.58 -3.20 -1.09
N THR A 163 -16.49 -3.64 0.16
CA THR A 163 -17.53 -3.38 1.18
C THR A 163 -17.74 -1.89 1.44
N GLU A 164 -16.68 -1.11 1.49
CA GLU A 164 -16.76 0.33 1.74
C GLU A 164 -17.36 1.08 0.53
N LEU A 165 -17.06 0.66 -0.70
CA LEU A 165 -17.63 1.27 -1.92
C LEU A 165 -19.14 1.07 -2.04
N LYS A 166 -19.70 -0.02 -1.48
CA LYS A 166 -21.17 -0.22 -1.41
C LYS A 166 -21.87 0.91 -0.65
N LYS A 167 -21.22 1.49 0.37
CA LYS A 167 -21.75 2.64 1.12
C LYS A 167 -21.88 3.89 0.24
N PHE A 168 -21.16 3.96 -0.87
CA PHE A 168 -21.21 5.04 -1.85
C PHE A 168 -22.05 4.68 -3.09
N LYS A 169 -22.84 3.60 -3.02
CA LYS A 169 -23.72 3.13 -4.12
C LYS A 169 -22.96 2.82 -5.42
N ILE A 170 -21.67 2.49 -5.33
CA ILE A 170 -20.87 2.05 -6.48
C ILE A 170 -21.17 0.58 -6.75
N ARG A 171 -21.53 0.26 -8.00
CA ARG A 171 -21.73 -1.12 -8.48
C ARG A 171 -20.41 -1.67 -9.02
N LEU A 172 -19.99 -2.84 -8.53
CA LEU A 172 -18.78 -3.53 -8.97
C LEU A 172 -19.18 -4.72 -9.85
N LYS A 173 -18.42 -4.98 -10.94
CA LYS A 173 -18.73 -6.10 -11.87
C LYS A 173 -18.33 -7.48 -11.33
N SER A 174 -17.38 -7.56 -10.40
CA SER A 174 -17.04 -8.77 -9.66
C SER A 174 -16.57 -8.40 -8.26
N GLU A 175 -16.80 -9.22 -7.24
CA GLU A 175 -16.31 -8.96 -5.87
C GLU A 175 -15.09 -9.83 -5.50
N HIS A 176 -14.76 -10.78 -6.37
CA HIS A 176 -13.63 -11.70 -6.22
C HIS A 176 -12.57 -11.33 -7.25
N PRO A 177 -11.32 -11.07 -6.84
CA PRO A 177 -10.24 -11.13 -7.80
C PRO A 177 -10.21 -12.56 -8.35
N HIS A 178 -9.93 -12.72 -9.64
CA HIS A 178 -9.55 -14.05 -10.14
C HIS A 178 -8.37 -14.50 -9.26
N GLU A 179 -8.58 -15.56 -8.49
CA GLU A 179 -7.49 -16.20 -7.75
C GLU A 179 -6.46 -16.62 -8.82
N LEU A 180 -5.24 -16.09 -8.70
CA LEU A 180 -4.08 -16.55 -9.47
C LEU A 180 -3.51 -17.78 -8.77
#